data_AF-A0A4U5NHZ7-F1
#
_entry.id   AF-A0A4U5NHZ7-F1
#
_cell.length_a   1.000
_cell.length_b   1.000
_cell.length_c   1.000
_cell.angle_alpha   90.00
_cell.angle_beta   90.00
_cell.angle_gamma   90.00
#
_symmetry.space_group_name_H-M   'P 1'
#
loop_
_entity.id
_entity.type
_entity.pdbx_description
1 polymer ?
#
loop_
_entity_poly.entity_id
_entity_poly.type
_entity_poly.pdbx_seq_one_letter_code
_entity_poly.pdbx_strand_id
1 'polypeptide(L)' 'MVDRSAVIALHKPGKSNPEIVKTLNLHRQQVRQVVQRCQETGGIKDRRKSTAKSRRPRRARTSVLKKKVQQKI' A
#
# COMPACT_ATOMS: atom_id res chain seq x y z
N MET A 1 -10.98 -3.40 4.89
CA MET A 1 -9.81 -3.76 4.05
C MET A 1 -10.37 -4.31 2.75
N VAL A 2 -9.76 -4.04 1.59
CA VAL A 2 -10.23 -4.62 0.31
C VAL A 2 -9.70 -6.05 0.22
N ASP A 3 -10.61 -7.01 0.05
CA ASP A 3 -10.28 -8.44 -0.03
C ASP A 3 -9.69 -8.78 -1.40
N ARG A 4 -8.38 -8.58 -1.53
CA ARG A 4 -7.61 -8.84 -2.76
C ARG A 4 -7.67 -10.31 -3.17
N SER A 5 -7.79 -11.22 -2.20
CA SER A 5 -8.00 -12.65 -2.42
C SER A 5 -9.28 -12.91 -3.20
N ALA A 6 -10.38 -12.21 -2.89
CA ALA A 6 -11.66 -12.35 -3.58
C ALA A 6 -11.56 -11.87 -5.05
N VAL A 7 -10.85 -10.76 -5.30
CA VAL A 7 -10.60 -10.27 -6.67
C VAL A 7 -9.87 -11.33 -7.51
N ILE A 8 -8.86 -11.99 -6.95
CA ILE A 8 -8.12 -13.05 -7.66
C ILE A 8 -8.93 -14.32 -7.82
N ALA A 9 -9.68 -14.73 -6.79
CA ALA A 9 -10.53 -15.91 -6.86
C ALA A 9 -11.54 -15.80 -8.01
N LEU A 10 -12.02 -14.60 -8.31
CA LEU A 10 -12.89 -14.32 -9.45
C LEU A 10 -12.11 -14.13 -10.77
N HIS A 11 -10.89 -13.59 -10.73
CA HIS A 11 -10.07 -13.41 -11.93
C HIS A 11 -9.45 -14.71 -12.47
N LYS A 12 -9.05 -15.66 -11.60
CA LYS A 12 -8.50 -16.97 -12.00
C LYS A 12 -9.40 -17.77 -12.96
N PRO A 13 -10.72 -17.88 -12.74
CA PRO A 13 -11.63 -18.54 -13.68
C PRO A 13 -11.95 -17.70 -14.93
N GLY A 14 -11.30 -16.55 -15.12
CA GLY A 14 -11.46 -15.73 -16.33
C GLY A 14 -12.61 -14.72 -16.31
N LYS A 15 -13.19 -14.41 -15.13
CA LYS A 15 -14.23 -13.39 -15.05
C LYS A 15 -13.69 -12.02 -15.47
N SER A 16 -14.54 -11.25 -16.12
CA SER A 16 -14.16 -9.93 -16.61
C SER A 16 -14.00 -8.94 -15.45
N ASN A 17 -13.04 -8.02 -15.55
CA ASN A 17 -12.87 -6.94 -14.57
C ASN A 17 -14.16 -6.15 -14.23
N PRO A 18 -15.03 -5.78 -15.20
CA PRO A 18 -16.30 -5.12 -14.87
C PRO A 18 -17.27 -6.01 -14.09
N GLU A 19 -17.30 -7.33 -14.32
CA GLU A 19 -18.09 -8.25 -13.49
C GLU A 19 -17.56 -8.32 -12.06
N ILE A 20 -16.23 -8.35 -11.88
CA ILE A 20 -15.60 -8.39 -10.55
C ILE A 20 -15.91 -7.10 -9.77
N VAL A 21 -15.90 -5.95 -10.45
CA VAL A 21 -16.31 -4.66 -9.89
C VAL A 21 -17.74 -4.71 -9.36
N LYS A 22 -18.68 -5.24 -10.16
CA LYS A 22 -20.09 -5.39 -9.77
C LYS A 22 -20.27 -6.41 -8.63
N THR A 23 -19.57 -7.54 -8.72
CA THR A 23 -19.71 -8.65 -7.76
C THR A 23 -19.19 -8.26 -6.38
N LEU A 24 -18.07 -7.54 -6.33
CA LEU A 24 -17.41 -7.16 -5.07
C LEU A 24 -17.74 -5.74 -4.62
N ASN A 25 -18.54 -4.99 -5.39
CA ASN A 25 -18.80 -3.56 -5.17
C ASN A 25 -17.51 -2.74 -4.93
N LEU A 26 -16.46 -3.05 -5.70
CA LEU A 26 -15.16 -2.40 -5.59
C LEU A 26 -14.97 -1.34 -6.67
N HIS A 27 -14.16 -0.32 -6.39
CA HIS A 27 -13.83 0.68 -7.40
C HIS A 27 -13.01 0.07 -8.54
N ARG A 28 -13.30 0.44 -9.79
CA ARG A 28 -12.65 -0.11 -11.00
C ARG A 28 -11.12 -0.03 -10.95
N GLN A 29 -10.58 1.07 -10.42
CA GLN A 29 -9.13 1.23 -10.29
C GLN A 29 -8.52 0.28 -9.25
N GLN A 30 -9.26 -0.08 -8.20
CA GLN A 30 -8.76 -1.03 -7.19
C GLN A 30 -8.62 -2.43 -7.80
N VAL A 31 -9.64 -2.88 -8.54
CA VAL A 31 -9.60 -4.17 -9.25
C VAL A 31 -8.45 -4.20 -10.25
N ARG A 32 -8.31 -3.14 -11.08
CA ARG A 32 -7.21 -3.04 -12.05
C ARG A 32 -5.83 -3.12 -11.40
N GLN A 33 -5.61 -2.38 -10.30
CA GLN A 33 -4.33 -2.40 -9.57
C GLN A 33 -4.01 -3.78 -8.99
N VAL A 34 -5.02 -4.49 -8.46
CA VAL A 34 -4.82 -5.84 -7.88
C VAL A 34 -4.48 -6.84 -8.97
N VAL A 35 -5.20 -6.83 -10.09
CA VAL A 35 -4.95 -7.71 -11.23
C VAL A 35 -3.57 -7.46 -11.83
N GLN A 36 -3.22 -6.19 -12.08
CA GLN A 36 -1.92 -5.82 -12.64
C GLN A 36 -0.76 -6.27 -11.74
N ARG A 37 -0.84 -6.02 -10.42
CA ARG A 37 0.19 -6.47 -9.48
C ARG A 37 0.29 -8.00 -9.40
N CYS A 38 -0.83 -8.69 -9.51
CA CYS A 38 -0.83 -10.15 -9.51
C CYS A 38 -0.09 -10.71 -10.73
N GLN A 39 -0.28 -10.11 -11.90
CA GLN A 39 0.44 -10.49 -13.13
C GLN A 39 1.94 -10.16 -13.04
N GLU A 40 2.29 -8.97 -12.54
CA GLU A 40 3.69 -8.53 -12.42
C GLU A 40 4.50 -9.31 -11.38
N THR A 41 3.87 -9.71 -10.26
CA THR A 41 4.61 -10.30 -9.11
C THR A 41 4.42 -11.82 -9.00
N GLY A 42 3.53 -12.43 -9.80
CA GLY A 42 3.16 -13.85 -9.67
C GLY A 42 2.40 -14.18 -8.38
N GLY A 43 1.99 -13.18 -7.58
CA GLY A 43 1.24 -13.39 -6.35
C GLY A 43 1.02 -12.13 -5.51
N ILE A 44 -0.01 -12.14 -4.65
CA ILE A 44 -0.29 -11.06 -3.70
C ILE A 44 0.62 -11.23 -2.48
N LYS A 45 1.92 -10.97 -2.63
CA LYS A 45 2.70 -10.71 -1.43
C LYS A 45 2.27 -9.34 -0.93
N ASP A 46 1.56 -9.31 0.20
CA ASP A 46 1.26 -8.05 0.85
C ASP A 46 2.59 -7.31 1.00
N ARG A 47 2.72 -6.14 0.35
CA ARG A 47 3.91 -5.31 0.51
C ARG A 47 3.97 -5.05 2.00
N ARG A 48 4.90 -5.69 2.71
CA ARG A 48 5.07 -5.53 4.16
C ARG A 48 5.12 -4.04 4.40
N LYS A 49 3.98 -3.46 4.80
CA LYS A 49 3.90 -2.05 5.15
C LYS A 49 4.83 -2.01 6.34
N SER A 50 6.00 -1.41 6.16
CA SER A 50 7.07 -1.48 7.14
C SER A 50 6.67 -0.67 8.37
N THR A 51 5.75 -1.20 9.17
CA THR A 51 5.41 -0.74 10.51
C THR A 51 6.56 -1.04 11.49
N ALA A 52 7.65 -1.65 11.02
CA ALA A 52 8.92 -1.75 11.75
C ALA A 52 10.17 -1.24 11.00
N LYS A 53 10.14 -1.02 9.67
CA LYS A 53 11.34 -0.64 8.87
C LYS A 53 11.29 0.74 8.22
N SER A 54 10.32 1.59 8.59
CA SER A 54 10.46 3.05 8.49
C SER A 54 10.80 3.68 9.85
N ARG A 55 11.30 2.88 10.81
CA ARG A 55 11.98 3.37 12.02
C ARG A 55 13.40 3.90 11.71
N ARG A 56 13.61 4.57 10.57
CA ARG A 56 14.52 5.71 10.68
C ARG A 56 13.71 6.70 11.49
N PRO A 57 14.15 7.12 12.70
CA PRO A 57 13.63 8.35 13.23
C PRO A 57 13.72 9.35 12.07
N ARG A 58 12.62 10.02 11.72
CA ARG A 58 12.74 11.25 10.94
C ARG A 58 13.60 12.15 11.82
N ARG A 59 14.93 12.07 11.69
CA ARG A 59 15.85 12.95 12.39
C ARG A 59 15.43 14.32 11.94
N ALA A 60 14.78 15.07 12.83
CA ALA A 60 14.50 16.47 12.60
C ALA A 60 15.83 17.10 12.19
N ARG A 61 15.89 17.61 10.95
CA ARG A 61 17.02 18.39 10.48
C ARG A 61 17.05 19.66 11.31
N THR A 62 17.74 19.63 12.46
CA THR A 62 18.30 20.79 13.18
C THR A 62 18.76 20.37 14.58
N SER A 63 20.04 20.04 14.73
CA SER A 63 20.74 20.20 16.01
C SER A 63 21.22 21.64 16.21
N VAL A 64 21.46 22.37 15.12
CA VAL A 64 22.06 23.72 15.12
C VAL A 64 21.15 24.79 15.75
N LEU A 65 19.82 24.65 15.64
CA LEU A 65 18.89 25.63 16.24
C LEU A 65 18.73 25.49 17.76
N LYS A 66 19.02 24.33 18.36
CA LYS A 66 18.83 24.14 19.82
C LYS A 66 19.93 24.79 20.66
N LYS A 67 21.17 24.84 20.15
CA LYS A 67 22.29 25.47 20.88
C LYS A 67 22.12 26.98 21.05
N LYS A 68 21.44 27.65 20.10
CA LYS A 68 21.21 29.11 20.15
C LYS A 68 20.20 29.54 21.20
N VAL A 69 19.31 28.63 21.63
CA VAL A 69 18.30 28.90 22.66
C VAL A 69 18.89 28.76 24.08
N GLN A 70 19.86 27.87 24.29
CA GLN A 70 20.48 27.68 25.61
C GLN A 70 21.58 28.69 25.94
N GLN A 71 22.12 29.42 24.97
CA GLN A 71 23.10 30.50 25.21
C GLN A 71 22.45 31.85 25.53
N LYS A 72 21.13 31.89 25.69
CA LYS A 72 20.39 33.07 26.12
C LYS A 72 19.71 32.77 27.47
N ILE A 73 20.53 32.55 28.49
CA ILE A 73 20.20 32.67 29.91
C ILE A 73 21.37 33.40 30.56
#